data_AF-A0A9E2ZXL7-F1
#
_entry.id   AF-A0A9E2ZXL7-F1
#
_cell.length_a   1.000
_cell.length_b   1.000
_cell.length_c   1.000
_cell.angle_alpha   90.00
_cell.angle_beta   90.00
_cell.angle_gamma   90.00
#
_symmetry.space_group_name_H-M   'P 1'
#
loop_
_entity.id
_entity.type
_entity.pdbx_description
1 polymer ?
#
loop_
_entity_poly.entity_id
_entity_poly.type
_entity_poly.pdbx_seq_one_letter_code
_entity_poly.pdbx_strand_id
1 'polypeptide(L)'
;MGQVLGRLLGEGRQLVADYAELTVLDARRAAIRLAWILGAVLVAAVLVVTSWMGLVAAGIVFAWGQGASWPIALGVAALINLIAAGALGWFTFKLAKELPFTALLRQLRGKDPEPPQ
;
A
#
# COMPACT_ATOMS: atom_id res chain seq x y z
N MET A 1 -2.94 -41.99 -35.69
CA MET A 1 -2.32 -41.33 -34.52
C MET A 1 -2.34 -39.80 -34.61
N GLY A 2 -2.09 -39.16 -35.76
CA GLY A 2 -2.08 -37.69 -35.89
C GLY A 2 -3.40 -36.97 -35.53
N GLN A 3 -4.57 -37.59 -35.74
CA GLN A 3 -5.86 -37.00 -35.37
C GLN A 3 -6.10 -36.93 -33.84
N VAL A 4 -5.53 -37.88 -33.08
CA VAL A 4 -5.64 -37.91 -31.61
C VAL A 4 -4.76 -36.82 -31.01
N LEU A 5 -3.54 -36.66 -31.51
CA LEU A 5 -2.62 -35.58 -31.15
C LEU A 5 -3.21 -34.19 -31.46
N GLY A 6 -3.85 -34.01 -32.62
CA GLY A 6 -4.50 -32.75 -32.97
C GLY A 6 -5.68 -32.40 -32.06
N ARG A 7 -6.45 -33.40 -31.61
CA ARG A 7 -7.54 -33.19 -30.63
C ARG A 7 -7.02 -32.83 -29.26
N LEU A 8 -6.01 -33.53 -28.75
CA LEU A 8 -5.39 -33.23 -27.45
C LEU A 8 -4.73 -31.85 -27.44
N LEU A 9 -4.10 -31.44 -28.54
CA LEU A 9 -3.56 -30.08 -28.70
C LEU A 9 -4.67 -29.02 -28.72
N GLY A 10 -5.78 -29.30 -29.39
CA GLY A 10 -6.96 -28.42 -29.43
C GLY A 10 -7.61 -28.26 -28.04
N GLU A 11 -7.86 -29.37 -27.35
CA GLU A 11 -8.42 -29.41 -26.00
C GLU A 11 -7.49 -28.72 -24.99
N GLY A 12 -6.18 -28.98 -25.06
CA GLY A 12 -5.19 -28.32 -24.20
C GLY A 12 -5.13 -26.80 -24.42
N ARG A 13 -5.24 -26.33 -25.67
CA ARG A 13 -5.28 -24.89 -25.97
C ARG A 13 -6.55 -24.23 -25.45
N GLN A 14 -7.67 -24.93 -25.52
CA GLN A 14 -8.97 -24.46 -25.02
C GLN A 14 -8.98 -24.39 -23.49
N LEU A 15 -8.41 -25.39 -22.81
CA LEU A 15 -8.20 -25.37 -21.37
C LEU A 15 -7.32 -24.20 -20.91
N VAL A 16 -6.20 -23.94 -21.59
CA VAL A 16 -5.33 -22.80 -21.27
C VAL A 16 -6.05 -21.46 -21.48
N ALA A 17 -6.88 -21.35 -22.52
CA ALA A 17 -7.68 -20.16 -22.77
C ALA A 17 -8.71 -19.91 -21.66
N ASP A 18 -9.43 -20.93 -21.23
CA ASP A 18 -10.41 -20.84 -20.12
C ASP A 18 -9.73 -20.50 -18.80
N TYR A 19 -8.58 -21.11 -18.49
CA TYR A 19 -7.78 -20.77 -17.31
C TYR A 19 -7.21 -19.34 -17.38
N ALA A 20 -6.80 -18.88 -18.55
CA ALA A 20 -6.35 -17.50 -18.75
C ALA A 20 -7.50 -16.50 -18.52
N GLU A 21 -8.72 -16.82 -18.96
CA GLU A 21 -9.89 -15.99 -18.70
C GLU A 21 -10.23 -15.93 -17.20
N LEU A 22 -10.26 -17.07 -16.52
CA LEU A 22 -10.49 -17.16 -15.08
C LEU A 22 -9.42 -16.40 -14.26
N THR A 23 -8.14 -16.56 -14.60
CA THR A 23 -7.05 -15.86 -13.92
C THR A 23 -7.09 -14.35 -14.15
N VAL A 24 -7.49 -13.89 -15.34
CA VAL A 24 -7.70 -12.45 -15.61
C VAL A 24 -8.88 -11.91 -14.81
N LEU A 25 -9.96 -12.66 -14.65
CA LEU A 25 -11.12 -12.26 -13.85
C LEU A 25 -10.77 -12.15 -12.36
N ASP A 26 -10.01 -13.10 -11.82
CA ASP A 26 -9.52 -13.06 -10.44
C ASP A 26 -8.52 -11.93 -10.22
N ALA A 27 -7.59 -11.71 -11.16
CA ALA A 27 -6.66 -10.59 -11.13
C ALA A 27 -7.40 -9.25 -11.17
N ARG A 28 -8.42 -9.10 -12.02
CA ARG A 28 -9.24 -7.89 -12.11
C ARG A 28 -10.01 -7.64 -10.82
N ARG A 29 -10.59 -8.69 -10.23
CA ARG A 29 -11.30 -8.60 -8.95
C ARG A 29 -10.36 -8.24 -7.81
N ALA A 30 -9.17 -8.84 -7.76
CA ALA A 30 -8.13 -8.52 -6.79
C ALA A 30 -7.63 -7.08 -6.96
N ALA A 31 -7.40 -6.63 -8.20
CA ALA A 31 -6.98 -5.26 -8.51
C ALA A 31 -8.02 -4.22 -8.07
N ILE A 32 -9.32 -4.47 -8.33
CA ILE A 32 -10.40 -3.59 -7.87
C ILE A 32 -10.43 -3.51 -6.34
N ARG A 33 -10.32 -4.66 -5.64
CA ARG A 33 -10.25 -4.67 -4.16
C ARG A 33 -9.04 -3.91 -3.64
N LEU A 34 -7.87 -4.10 -4.27
CA LEU A 34 -6.65 -3.38 -3.92
C LEU A 34 -6.81 -1.87 -4.13
N ALA A 35 -7.41 -1.44 -5.24
CA ALA A 35 -7.69 -0.03 -5.50
C ALA A 35 -8.59 0.59 -4.42
N TRP A 36 -9.63 -0.12 -3.98
CA TRP A 36 -10.47 0.32 -2.86
C TRP A 36 -9.70 0.43 -1.55
N ILE A 37 -8.86 -0.55 -1.22
CA ILE A 37 -8.03 -0.51 0.00
C ILE A 37 -7.05 0.66 -0.06
N LEU A 38 -6.33 0.83 -1.18
CA LEU A 38 -5.39 1.94 -1.37
C LEU A 38 -6.10 3.29 -1.30
N GLY A 39 -7.28 3.41 -1.90
CA GLY A 39 -8.11 4.60 -1.82
C GLY A 39 -8.56 4.90 -0.38
N ALA A 40 -9.04 3.89 0.35
CA ALA A 40 -9.44 4.04 1.75
C ALA A 40 -8.27 4.44 2.64
N VAL A 41 -7.10 3.82 2.47
CA VAL A 41 -5.87 4.16 3.19
C VAL A 41 -5.43 5.59 2.87
N LEU A 42 -5.50 6.01 1.61
CA LEU A 42 -5.18 7.39 1.22
C LEU A 42 -6.11 8.40 1.88
N VAL A 43 -7.42 8.17 1.83
CA VAL A 43 -8.40 9.05 2.48
C VAL A 43 -8.18 9.09 3.99
N ALA A 44 -7.97 7.94 4.63
CA ALA A 44 -7.66 7.86 6.05
C ALA A 44 -6.38 8.62 6.41
N ALA A 45 -5.31 8.47 5.61
CA ALA A 45 -4.06 9.19 5.81
C ALA A 45 -4.25 10.71 5.72
N VAL A 46 -5.01 11.19 4.72
CA VAL A 46 -5.35 12.61 4.59
C VAL A 46 -6.12 13.09 5.82
N LEU A 47 -7.16 12.37 6.24
CA LEU A 47 -7.95 12.74 7.43
C LEU A 47 -7.11 12.79 8.71
N VAL A 48 -6.19 11.84 8.89
CA VAL A 48 -5.28 11.83 10.04
C VAL A 48 -4.36 13.04 10.01
N VAL A 49 -3.76 13.37 8.86
CA VAL A 49 -2.88 14.54 8.71
C VAL A 49 -3.66 15.85 8.93
N THR A 50 -4.88 15.96 8.39
CA THR A 50 -5.74 17.13 8.60
C THR A 50 -6.15 17.28 10.06
N SER A 51 -6.57 16.19 10.71
CA SER A 51 -6.91 16.18 12.13
C SER A 51 -5.72 16.59 12.99
N TRP A 52 -4.54 16.08 12.68
CA TRP A 52 -3.28 16.45 13.35
C TRP A 52 -2.99 17.95 13.24
N MET A 53 -3.13 18.54 12.05
CA MET A 53 -2.97 20.00 11.87
C MET A 53 -3.99 20.78 12.72
N GLY A 54 -5.22 20.30 12.80
CA GLY A 54 -6.25 20.86 13.67
C GLY A 54 -5.86 20.83 15.16
N LEU A 55 -5.27 19.73 15.64
CA LEU A 55 -4.77 19.62 17.01
C LEU A 55 -3.60 20.57 17.29
N VAL A 56 -2.66 20.71 16.35
CA VAL A 56 -1.55 21.67 16.47
C VAL A 56 -2.09 23.10 16.55
N ALA A 57 -3.04 23.46 15.67
CA ALA A 57 -3.69 24.77 15.70
C ALA A 57 -4.43 25.02 17.02
N ALA A 58 -5.20 24.05 17.50
CA ALA A 58 -5.88 24.13 18.79
C ALA A 58 -4.88 24.31 19.95
N GLY A 59 -3.74 23.61 19.92
CA GLY A 59 -2.66 23.76 20.89
C GLY A 59 -2.05 25.17 20.89
N ILE A 60 -1.84 25.77 19.71
CA ILE A 60 -1.34 27.15 19.60
C ILE A 60 -2.34 28.14 20.21
N VAL A 61 -3.63 28.00 19.88
CA VAL A 61 -4.69 28.87 20.43
C VAL A 61 -4.80 28.71 21.95
N PHE A 62 -4.71 27.48 22.46
CA PHE A 62 -4.70 27.22 23.90
C PHE A 62 -3.50 27.85 24.60
N ALA A 63 -2.30 27.70 24.04
CA ALA A 63 -1.08 28.30 24.59
C ALA A 63 -1.16 29.83 24.63
N TRP A 64 -1.73 30.43 23.58
CA TRP A 64 -2.00 31.88 23.56
C TRP A 64 -2.93 32.29 24.71
N GLY A 65 -4.02 31.55 24.93
CA GLY A 65 -4.96 31.80 26.03
C GLY A 65 -4.31 31.76 27.42
N GLN A 66 -3.23 30.99 27.57
CA GLN A 66 -2.43 30.88 28.79
C GLN A 66 -1.34 31.96 28.92
N GLY A 67 -1.28 32.92 28.00
CA GLY A 67 -0.32 34.03 28.01
C GLY A 67 1.02 33.73 27.33
N ALA A 68 1.14 32.63 26.58
CA ALA A 68 2.33 32.38 25.78
C ALA A 68 2.43 33.39 24.63
N SER A 69 3.66 33.86 24.35
CA SER A 69 3.88 34.72 23.20
C SER A 69 3.78 33.94 21.89
N TRP A 70 3.25 34.60 20.87
CA TRP A 70 3.05 34.02 19.53
C TRP A 70 4.29 33.37 18.92
N PRO A 71 5.53 33.92 19.07
CA PRO A 71 6.71 33.28 18.50
C PRO A 71 7.04 31.95 19.19
N ILE A 72 6.82 31.87 20.51
CA ILE A 72 7.09 30.65 21.28
C ILE A 72 6.11 29.55 20.89
N ALA A 73 4.80 29.87 20.81
CA ALA A 73 3.78 28.89 20.43
C ALA A 73 4.02 28.33 19.01
N LEU A 74 4.34 29.20 18.05
CA LEU A 74 4.70 28.77 16.69
C LEU A 74 6.01 28.00 16.64
N GLY A 75 7.01 28.40 17.43
CA GLY A 75 8.29 27.69 17.54
C GLY A 75 8.12 26.26 18.04
N VAL A 76 7.32 26.06 19.10
CA VAL A 76 6.99 24.72 19.61
C VAL A 76 6.22 23.91 18.58
N ALA A 77 5.22 24.51 17.92
CA ALA A 77 4.46 23.83 16.86
C ALA A 77 5.36 23.40 15.69
N ALA A 78 6.30 24.25 15.26
CA ALA A 78 7.27 23.91 14.23
C ALA A 78 8.15 22.72 14.65
N LEU A 79 8.61 22.71 15.90
CA LEU A 79 9.44 21.65 16.45
C LEU A 79 8.70 20.30 16.49
N ILE A 80 7.43 20.32 16.92
CA ILE A 80 6.55 19.14 16.89
C ILE A 80 6.39 18.60 15.47
N ASN A 81 6.21 19.48 14.47
CA ASN A 81 6.07 19.07 13.07
C ASN A 81 7.35 18.49 12.50
N LEU A 82 8.51 19.06 12.83
CA LEU A 82 9.81 18.51 12.42
C LEU A 82 10.05 17.11 13.00
N ILE A 83 9.70 16.90 14.27
CA ILE A 83 9.79 15.58 14.92
C ILE A 83 8.86 14.58 14.21
N ALA A 84 7.60 14.96 13.98
CA ALA A 84 6.63 14.10 13.31
C ALA A 84 7.07 13.75 11.89
N ALA A 85 7.56 14.72 11.12
CA ALA A 85 8.11 14.51 9.78
C ALA A 85 9.33 13.59 9.80
N GLY A 86 10.26 13.80 10.75
CA GLY A 86 11.42 12.94 10.95
C GLY A 86 11.05 11.51 11.29
N ALA A 87 10.06 11.30 12.17
CA ALA A 87 9.54 9.99 12.53
C ALA A 87 8.90 9.26 11.33
N LEU A 88 8.05 9.96 10.56
CA LEU A 88 7.45 9.44 9.33
C LEU A 88 8.51 9.08 8.27
N GLY A 89 9.51 9.94 8.09
CA GLY A 89 10.64 9.68 7.21
C GLY A 89 11.40 8.42 7.63
N TRP A 90 11.79 8.34 8.91
CA TRP A 90 12.48 7.17 9.45
C TRP A 90 11.67 5.88 9.32
N PHE A 91 10.37 5.91 9.63
CA PHE A 91 9.49 4.76 9.47
C PHE A 91 9.41 4.31 8.01
N THR A 92 9.30 5.24 7.07
CA THR A 92 9.29 4.95 5.63
C THR A 92 10.61 4.32 5.18
N PHE A 93 11.75 4.86 5.63
CA PHE A 93 13.07 4.27 5.36
C PHE A 93 13.21 2.87 5.94
N LYS A 94 12.71 2.64 7.17
CA LYS A 94 12.73 1.32 7.81
C LYS A 94 11.87 0.32 7.03
N LEU A 95 10.64 0.69 6.65
CA LEU A 95 9.77 -0.13 5.82
C LEU A 95 10.41 -0.45 4.47
N ALA A 96 11.05 0.53 3.81
CA ALA A 96 11.73 0.28 2.55
C ALA A 96 12.90 -0.71 2.66
N LYS A 97 13.58 -0.75 3.83
CA LYS A 97 14.62 -1.74 4.11
C LYS A 97 14.06 -3.11 4.49
N GLU A 98 12.90 -3.15 5.14
CA GLU A 98 12.27 -4.38 5.64
C GLU A 98 11.35 -5.07 4.62
N LEU A 99 10.83 -4.34 3.63
CA LEU A 99 10.03 -4.93 2.56
C LEU A 99 10.95 -5.76 1.67
N PRO A 100 10.84 -7.10 1.67
CA PRO A 100 11.44 -7.91 0.63
C PRO A 100 10.53 -7.72 -0.57
N PHE A 101 10.72 -6.61 -1.28
CA PHE A 101 10.10 -6.37 -2.58
C PHE A 101 10.37 -7.58 -3.49
N THR A 102 11.50 -8.26 -3.26
CA THR A 102 11.86 -9.57 -3.79
C THR A 102 10.89 -10.71 -3.44
N ALA A 103 10.31 -10.75 -2.24
CA ALA A 103 9.30 -11.75 -1.86
C ALA A 103 7.94 -11.45 -2.50
N LEU A 104 7.54 -10.17 -2.57
CA LEU A 104 6.31 -9.76 -3.28
C LEU A 104 6.45 -10.00 -4.79
N LEU A 105 7.60 -9.64 -5.38
CA LEU A 105 7.95 -9.97 -6.76
C LEU A 105 8.00 -11.49 -6.95
N ARG A 106 8.55 -12.27 -6.02
CA ARG A 106 8.61 -13.74 -6.11
C ARG A 106 7.22 -14.38 -6.04
N GLN A 107 6.32 -13.85 -5.21
CA GLN A 107 4.91 -14.26 -5.19
C GLN A 107 4.20 -13.87 -6.50
N LEU A 108 4.43 -12.67 -7.02
CA LEU A 108 3.89 -12.22 -8.31
C LEU A 108 4.48 -12.99 -9.50
N ARG A 109 5.73 -13.47 -9.40
CA ARG A 109 6.39 -14.30 -10.43
C ARG A 109 5.95 -15.75 -10.41
N GLY A 110 5.07 -16.15 -9.48
CA GLY A 110 4.46 -17.48 -9.45
C GLY A 110 5.50 -18.60 -9.50
N LYS A 111 6.54 -18.57 -8.65
CA LYS A 111 7.46 -19.71 -8.59
C LYS A 111 6.70 -20.86 -7.91
N ASP A 112 6.20 -21.78 -8.73
CA ASP A 112 5.50 -22.99 -8.31
C ASP A 112 6.33 -23.77 -7.28
N PRO A 113 5.67 -24.50 -6.36
CA PRO A 113 6.36 -25.35 -5.40
C PRO A 113 7.19 -26.38 -6.17
N GLU A 114 8.48 -26.43 -5.86
CA GLU A 114 9.37 -27.47 -6.39
C GLU A 114 8.79 -28.83 -5.94
N PRO A 115 8.49 -29.76 -6.87
CA PRO A 115 7.88 -31.02 -6.49
C PRO A 115 8.84 -31.78 -5.57
N PRO A 116 8.33 -32.38 -4.48
CA PRO A 116 9.16 -33.14 -3.56
C PRO A 116 9.82 -34.30 -4.30
N GLN A 117 11.13 -34.45 -4.07
CA GLN A 117 11.99 -35.49 -4.62
C GLN A 117 11.58 -36.88 -4.12
#